data_AF-A0A0R0JQA0-F1
#
_entry.id   AF-A0A0R0JQA0-F1
#
_cell.length_a   1.000
_cell.length_b   1.000
_cell.length_c   1.000
_cell.angle_alpha   90.00
_cell.angle_beta   90.00
_cell.angle_gamma   90.00
#
_symmetry.space_group_name_H-M   'P 1'
#
loop_
_entity.id
_entity.type
_entity.pdbx_description
1 polymer ?
#
loop_
_entity_poly.entity_id
_entity_poly.type
_entity_poly.pdbx_seq_one_letter_code
_entity_poly.pdbx_strand_id
1 'polypeptide(L)'
;MVSMYLPYIPNKEDIPISFEYHVNLSRKGYRSLIYSGDHGLNVLFLGTEAWIRSLNYSIVDDWRPWLTNGQVAGYTSTYSNRMTFATVKGGGHPAPEFKPEECFAMYSRWISNKVL
;
A
#
# COMPACT_ATOMS: atom_id res chain seq x y z
N MET A 1 -7.32 5.27 -5.31
CA MET A 1 -5.95 5.64 -4.92
C MET A 1 -6.06 6.49 -3.67
N VAL A 2 -5.82 5.91 -2.49
CA VAL A 2 -5.81 6.68 -1.23
C VAL A 2 -4.34 6.87 -0.87
N SER A 3 -3.78 8.03 -1.23
CA SER A 3 -2.48 8.45 -0.72
C SER A 3 -2.71 8.90 0.72
N MET A 4 -2.37 8.06 1.69
CA MET A 4 -2.48 8.41 3.10
C MET A 4 -1.34 9.37 3.46
N TYR A 5 -1.67 10.65 3.57
CA TYR A 5 -0.83 11.65 4.21
C TYR A 5 -0.99 11.46 5.73
N LEU A 6 -0.11 10.69 6.35
CA LEU A 6 0.01 10.67 7.80
C LEU A 6 1.48 10.92 8.15
N PRO A 7 1.84 12.16 8.56
CA PRO A 7 3.14 12.38 9.18
C PRO A 7 3.22 11.56 10.47
N TYR A 8 4.43 11.13 10.80
CA TYR A 8 4.86 10.50 12.06
C TYR A 8 3.82 10.60 13.21
N ILE A 9 3.23 9.47 13.63
CA ILE A 9 2.21 9.46 14.69
C ILE A 9 2.80 8.87 15.98
N PRO A 10 3.05 9.69 17.02
CA PRO A 10 3.17 9.26 18.41
C PRO A 10 1.82 9.17 19.15
N ASN A 11 0.66 9.46 18.53
CA ASN A 11 -0.63 9.52 19.25
C ASN A 11 -1.83 8.94 18.48
N LYS A 12 -2.67 8.17 19.17
CA LYS A 12 -3.89 7.50 18.66
C LYS A 12 -4.96 8.43 18.04
N GLU A 13 -4.80 9.75 18.12
CA GLU A 13 -5.86 10.72 17.81
C GLU A 13 -6.03 11.05 16.31
N ASP A 14 -5.04 10.77 15.45
CA ASP A 14 -5.13 11.02 13.99
C ASP A 14 -5.62 9.81 13.16
N ILE A 15 -5.82 8.67 13.82
CA ILE A 15 -6.38 7.44 13.24
C ILE A 15 -7.86 7.53 12.78
N PRO A 16 -8.74 8.45 13.25
CA PRO A 16 -10.17 8.37 12.97
C PRO A 16 -10.58 8.59 11.51
N ILE A 17 -9.90 9.45 10.75
CA ILE A 17 -10.53 10.02 9.54
C ILE A 17 -10.57 9.06 8.35
N SER A 18 -9.59 8.15 8.20
CA SER A 18 -9.57 7.21 7.07
C SER A 18 -9.98 5.79 7.45
N PHE A 19 -9.85 5.43 8.74
CA PHE A 19 -10.08 4.07 9.23
C PHE A 19 -11.53 3.62 8.98
N GLU A 20 -12.50 4.38 9.47
CA GLU A 20 -13.92 4.02 9.37
C GLU A 20 -14.38 3.95 7.90
N TYR A 21 -13.93 4.90 7.07
CA TYR A 21 -14.23 4.89 5.64
C TYR A 21 -13.64 3.68 4.94
N HIS A 22 -12.38 3.32 5.24
CA HIS A 22 -11.75 2.14 4.66
C HIS A 22 -12.48 0.85 5.05
N VAL A 23 -12.86 0.72 6.33
CA VAL A 23 -13.64 -0.42 6.82
C VAL A 23 -15.01 -0.48 6.13
N ASN A 24 -15.71 0.66 5.99
CA ASN A 24 -17.01 0.71 5.31
C ASN A 24 -16.91 0.31 3.83
N LEU A 25 -15.92 0.83 3.10
CA LEU A 25 -15.71 0.46 1.69
C LEU A 25 -15.30 -1.00 1.54
N SER A 26 -14.46 -1.52 2.44
CA SER A 26 -14.08 -2.93 2.48
C SER A 26 -15.30 -3.83 2.67
N ARG A 27 -16.21 -3.48 3.59
CA ARG A 27 -17.46 -4.23 3.85
C ARG A 27 -18.40 -4.23 2.63
N LYS A 28 -18.36 -3.19 1.80
CA LYS A 28 -19.09 -3.13 0.52
C LYS A 28 -18.43 -3.95 -0.59
N GLY A 29 -17.29 -4.58 -0.33
CA GLY A 29 -16.57 -5.46 -1.27
C GLY A 29 -15.65 -4.72 -2.25
N TYR A 30 -15.40 -3.42 -2.04
CA TYR A 30 -14.48 -2.65 -2.87
C TYR A 30 -13.04 -3.08 -2.65
N ARG A 31 -12.34 -3.35 -3.76
CA ARG A 31 -10.91 -3.66 -3.76
C ARG A 31 -10.10 -2.38 -3.53
N SER A 32 -9.02 -2.48 -2.76
CA SER A 32 -8.14 -1.34 -2.45
C SER A 32 -6.69 -1.64 -2.80
N LEU A 33 -5.97 -0.60 -3.24
CA LEU A 33 -4.52 -0.58 -3.40
C LEU A 33 -3.97 0.51 -2.51
N ILE A 34 -3.08 0.13 -1.60
CA ILE A 34 -2.26 1.02 -0.80
C ILE A 34 -0.82 0.79 -1.24
N TYR A 35 -0.08 1.85 -1.54
CA TYR A 35 1.33 1.72 -1.87
C TYR A 35 2.16 2.86 -1.31
N SER A 36 3.44 2.60 -1.09
CA SER A 36 4.40 3.56 -0.54
C SER A 36 5.78 3.38 -1.17
N GLY A 37 6.47 4.49 -1.44
CA GLY A 37 7.88 4.44 -1.78
C GLY A 37 8.71 4.16 -0.53
N ASP A 38 9.62 3.19 -0.58
CA ASP A 38 10.39 2.77 0.61
C ASP A 38 11.49 3.77 1.03
N HIS A 39 11.78 4.79 0.22
CA HIS A 39 12.67 5.91 0.55
C HIS A 39 11.90 7.18 0.94
N GLY A 40 10.57 7.13 1.02
CA GLY A 40 9.74 8.23 1.49
C GLY A 40 9.93 8.47 2.99
N LEU A 41 10.67 9.52 3.37
CA LEU A 41 10.93 9.84 4.78
C LEU A 41 9.77 10.58 5.48
N ASN A 42 8.93 11.28 4.71
CA ASN A 42 7.80 12.06 5.26
C ASN A 42 6.69 11.14 5.80
N VAL A 43 6.42 10.05 5.08
CA VAL A 43 5.43 9.03 5.42
C VAL A 43 6.10 7.68 5.18
N LEU A 44 6.71 7.15 6.24
CA LEU A 44 7.39 5.87 6.19
C LEU A 44 6.38 4.75 5.90
N PHE A 45 6.75 3.82 5.03
CA PHE A 45 5.91 2.65 4.73
C PHE A 45 5.56 1.83 5.99
N LEU A 46 6.43 1.86 7.02
CA LEU A 46 6.19 1.22 8.32
C LEU A 46 4.98 1.81 9.07
N GLY A 47 4.73 3.11 8.95
CA GLY A 47 3.54 3.74 9.52
C GLY A 47 2.28 3.27 8.82
N THR A 48 2.33 3.20 7.49
CA THR A 48 1.26 2.62 6.67
C THR A 48 1.01 1.15 7.01
N GLU A 49 2.08 0.36 7.21
CA GLU A 49 1.97 -1.03 7.61
C GLU A 49 1.33 -1.19 9.01
N ALA A 50 1.72 -0.35 9.98
CA ALA A 50 1.10 -0.33 11.30
C ALA A 50 -0.40 0.00 11.23
N TRP A 51 -0.78 0.98 10.41
CA TRP A 51 -2.19 1.30 10.15
C TRP A 51 -2.94 0.12 9.50
N ILE A 52 -2.34 -0.55 8.51
CA ILE A 52 -2.93 -1.74 7.87
C ILE A 52 -3.16 -2.85 8.90
N ARG A 53 -2.16 -3.13 9.75
CA ARG A 53 -2.27 -4.14 10.81
C ARG A 53 -3.39 -3.80 11.81
N SER A 54 -3.64 -2.52 12.08
CA SER A 54 -4.74 -2.09 12.94
C SER A 54 -6.14 -2.42 12.41
N LEU A 55 -6.29 -2.63 11.09
CA LEU A 55 -7.56 -3.06 10.48
C LEU A 55 -7.91 -4.53 10.81
N ASN A 56 -6.94 -5.31 11.26
CA ASN A 56 -7.12 -6.70 11.72
C ASN A 56 -7.73 -7.65 10.66
N TYR A 57 -7.35 -7.48 9.39
CA TYR A 57 -7.65 -8.46 8.34
C TYR A 57 -6.55 -9.53 8.26
N SER A 58 -6.96 -10.78 8.04
CA SER A 58 -6.01 -11.88 7.80
C SER A 58 -5.22 -11.69 6.50
N ILE A 59 -3.95 -12.09 6.53
CA ILE A 59 -3.07 -12.13 5.36
C ILE A 59 -3.48 -13.34 4.49
N VAL A 60 -3.59 -13.11 3.18
CA VAL A 60 -3.91 -14.13 2.17
C VAL A 60 -2.68 -14.51 1.35
N ASP A 61 -1.83 -13.53 1.04
CA ASP A 61 -0.53 -13.70 0.40
C ASP A 61 0.49 -12.93 1.22
N ASP A 62 1.46 -13.66 1.78
CA ASP A 62 2.44 -13.11 2.72
C ASP A 62 3.45 -12.21 2.02
N TRP A 63 4.18 -11.43 2.81
CA TRP A 63 5.17 -10.46 2.36
C TRP A 63 6.19 -11.09 1.42
N ARG A 64 6.09 -10.76 0.13
CA ARG A 64 6.95 -11.31 -0.92
C ARG A 64 7.40 -10.23 -1.91
N PRO A 65 8.54 -10.44 -2.60
CA PRO A 65 8.95 -9.52 -3.64
C PRO A 65 7.96 -9.56 -4.82
N TRP A 66 7.79 -8.41 -5.47
CA TRP A 66 7.18 -8.30 -6.78
C TRP A 66 8.19 -7.75 -7.79
N LEU A 67 8.09 -8.22 -9.04
CA LEU A 67 9.11 -8.00 -10.04
C LEU A 67 8.60 -7.18 -11.23
N THR A 68 9.44 -6.30 -11.74
CA THR A 68 9.24 -5.61 -13.02
C THR A 68 10.53 -5.73 -13.82
N ASN A 69 10.43 -6.13 -15.09
CA ASN A 69 11.58 -6.31 -15.99
C ASN A 69 12.69 -7.22 -15.41
N GLY A 70 12.30 -8.29 -14.69
CA GLY A 70 13.23 -9.22 -14.05
C GLY A 70 13.95 -8.69 -12.81
N GLN A 71 13.62 -7.48 -12.34
CA GLN A 71 14.19 -6.86 -11.15
C GLN A 71 13.15 -6.73 -10.04
N VAL A 72 13.60 -6.75 -8.78
CA VAL A 72 12.72 -6.51 -7.63
C VAL A 72 12.28 -5.05 -7.64
N ALA A 73 11.00 -4.81 -7.88
CA ALA A 73 10.39 -3.49 -7.89
C ALA A 73 9.84 -3.09 -6.52
N GLY A 74 9.72 -4.06 -5.60
CA GLY A 74 9.37 -3.84 -4.20
C GLY A 74 8.83 -5.11 -3.57
N TYR A 75 8.03 -4.95 -2.51
CA TYR A 75 7.38 -6.05 -1.79
C TYR A 75 5.87 -5.84 -1.71
N THR A 76 5.13 -6.93 -1.56
CA THR A 76 3.66 -6.87 -1.51
C THR A 76 3.09 -7.94 -0.57
N SER A 77 1.92 -7.62 -0.02
CA SER A 77 1.05 -8.57 0.67
C SER A 77 -0.40 -8.33 0.26
N THR A 78 -1.22 -9.37 0.35
CA THR A 78 -2.67 -9.26 0.15
C THR A 78 -3.44 -9.71 1.39
N TYR A 79 -4.60 -9.10 1.60
CA TYR A 79 -5.42 -9.30 2.79
C TYR A 79 -6.83 -9.78 2.43
N SER A 80 -7.52 -10.41 3.38
CA SER A 80 -8.83 -11.04 3.18
C SER A 80 -9.96 -10.07 2.78
N ASN A 81 -9.79 -8.77 3.03
CA ASN A 81 -10.70 -7.73 2.54
C ASN A 81 -10.43 -7.30 1.08
N ARG A 82 -9.60 -8.04 0.33
CA ARG A 82 -9.17 -7.68 -1.04
C ARG A 82 -8.33 -6.41 -1.08
N MET A 83 -7.63 -6.09 -0.01
CA MET A 83 -6.62 -5.03 -0.01
C MET A 83 -5.28 -5.59 -0.49
N THR A 84 -4.61 -4.82 -1.34
CA THR A 84 -3.22 -5.04 -1.72
C THR A 84 -2.39 -3.92 -1.12
N PHE A 85 -1.33 -4.29 -0.39
CA PHE A 85 -0.28 -3.37 0.02
C PHE A 85 0.97 -3.64 -0.82
N ALA A 86 1.62 -2.59 -1.31
CA ALA A 86 2.87 -2.72 -2.05
C ALA A 86 3.86 -1.60 -1.69
N THR A 87 5.14 -1.94 -1.54
CA THR A 87 6.22 -0.96 -1.57
C THR A 87 6.77 -0.81 -2.97
N VAL A 88 7.32 0.37 -3.26
CA VAL A 88 8.08 0.63 -4.49
C VAL A 88 9.52 0.93 -4.10
N LYS A 89 10.42 0.03 -4.48
CA LYS A 89 11.84 0.09 -4.16
C LYS A 89 12.52 1.28 -4.82
N GLY A 90 13.18 2.11 -4.02
CA GLY A 90 13.80 3.36 -4.47
C GLY A 90 12.80 4.48 -4.75
N GLY A 91 11.52 4.30 -4.38
CA GLY A 91 10.50 5.33 -4.51
C GLY A 91 10.55 6.31 -3.33
N GLY A 92 10.49 7.62 -3.59
CA GLY A 92 10.27 8.63 -2.56
C GLY A 92 8.80 8.76 -2.15
N HIS A 93 8.43 9.88 -1.50
CA HIS A 93 7.03 10.14 -1.13
C HIS A 93 6.11 10.15 -2.38
N PRO A 94 6.37 10.96 -3.42
CA PRO A 94 5.77 10.75 -4.73
C PRO A 94 6.52 9.64 -5.48
N ALA A 95 6.26 8.37 -5.13
CA ALA A 95 6.95 7.25 -5.78
C ALA A 95 6.94 7.29 -7.34
N PRO A 96 5.87 7.74 -8.03
CA PRO A 96 5.88 7.85 -9.50
C PRO A 96 6.88 8.87 -10.07
N GLU A 97 7.32 9.85 -9.28
CA GLU A 97 8.36 10.81 -9.70
C GLU A 97 9.74 10.13 -9.81
N PHE A 98 10.02 9.17 -8.93
CA PHE A 98 11.30 8.47 -8.85
C PHE A 98 11.31 7.12 -9.59
N LYS A 99 10.14 6.45 -9.64
CA LYS A 99 9.94 5.08 -10.11
C LYS A 99 8.71 4.97 -11.00
N PRO A 100 8.65 5.73 -12.12
CA PRO A 100 7.46 5.79 -12.98
C PRO A 100 7.12 4.44 -13.62
N GLU A 101 8.11 3.69 -14.07
CA GLU A 101 7.90 2.38 -14.72
C GLU A 101 7.31 1.35 -13.75
N GLU A 102 7.87 1.26 -12.55
CA GLU A 102 7.41 0.34 -11.51
C GLU A 102 6.01 0.73 -11.02
N CYS A 103 5.75 2.03 -10.82
CA CYS A 103 4.43 2.52 -10.43
C CYS A 103 3.38 2.25 -11.51
N PHE A 104 3.72 2.43 -12.79
CA PHE A 104 2.83 2.11 -13.90
C PHE A 104 2.56 0.61 -13.98
N ALA A 105 3.58 -0.23 -13.90
CA ALA A 105 3.43 -1.68 -13.91
C ALA A 105 2.53 -2.18 -12.78
N MET A 106 2.73 -1.67 -11.56
CA MET A 106 1.89 -1.96 -10.40
C MET A 106 0.44 -1.56 -10.65
N TYR A 107 0.20 -0.32 -11.11
CA TYR A 107 -1.15 0.18 -11.40
C TYR A 107 -1.85 -0.67 -12.47
N SER A 108 -1.19 -0.90 -13.61
CA SER A 108 -1.72 -1.68 -14.74
C SER A 108 -2.07 -3.12 -14.35
N ARG A 109 -1.20 -3.79 -13.57
CA ARG A 109 -1.47 -5.13 -13.05
C ARG A 109 -2.66 -5.11 -12.10
N TRP A 110 -2.67 -4.17 -11.15
CA TRP A 110 -3.75 -4.07 -10.18
C TRP A 110 -5.10 -3.85 -10.86
N ILE A 111 -5.28 -2.86 -11.74
CA ILE A 111 -6.58 -2.62 -12.42
C ILE A 111 -7.02 -3.80 -13.29
N SER A 112 -6.08 -4.59 -13.81
CA SER A 112 -6.33 -5.77 -14.63
C SER A 112 -6.54 -7.05 -13.81
N ASN A 113 -6.62 -6.97 -12.48
CA ASN A 113 -6.70 -8.11 -11.56
C ASN A 113 -5.54 -9.12 -11.72
N LYS A 114 -4.37 -8.65 -12.14
CA LYS A 114 -3.15 -9.46 -12.18
C LYS A 114 -2.40 -9.36 -10.87
N VAL A 115 -1.72 -10.43 -10.50
CA VAL A 115 -0.78 -10.46 -9.37
C VAL A 115 0.33 -9.44 -9.60
N LEU A 116 0.75 -8.79 -8.50
CA LEU A 116 1.97 -8.00 -8.48
C LEU A 116 3.19 -8.90 -8.48
#